data_AF-A0A946TY01-F1
#
_entry.id   AF-A0A946TY01-F1
#
_cell.length_a   1.000
_cell.length_b   1.000
_cell.length_c   1.000
_cell.angle_alpha   90.00
_cell.angle_beta   90.00
_cell.angle_gamma   90.00
#
_symmetry.space_group_name_H-M   'P 1'
#
loop_
_entity.id
_entity.type
_entity.pdbx_description
1 polymer ?
#
loop_
_entity_poly.entity_id
_entity_poly.type
_entity_poly.pdbx_seq_one_letter_code
_entity_poly.pdbx_strand_id
1 'polypeptide(L)'
;MESCLQRGALFQRAYSLIEVLAASSIIVIALGAALSLGIATVSQEESGNRIARGLSIQENAARLFRLGLSPEEIIRLVPSDPCVEGLSISTPYSVMAGSVSVMASDIDLTVITNPSKVRWRSGASNSNKLEDQARRALPKITVYRPHTRAGH
;
A
#
# COMPACT_ATOMS: atom_id res chain seq x y z
N MET A 1 -40.63 53.29 -35.79
CA MET A 1 -41.09 53.85 -34.50
C MET A 1 -41.77 52.71 -33.76
N GLU A 2 -40.96 51.99 -32.99
CA GLU A 2 -40.99 52.05 -31.51
C GLU A 2 -42.17 51.23 -30.97
N SER A 3 -41.97 49.94 -30.65
CA SER A 3 -41.33 49.40 -29.43
C SER A 3 -42.30 49.29 -28.24
N CYS A 4 -42.54 48.05 -27.83
CA CYS A 4 -42.80 47.60 -26.45
C CYS A 4 -42.60 46.07 -26.49
N LEU A 5 -41.36 45.57 -26.52
CA LEU A 5 -40.56 45.21 -25.34
C LEU A 5 -41.37 44.60 -24.19
N GLN A 6 -40.99 43.36 -23.87
CA GLN A 6 -41.20 42.62 -22.63
C GLN A 6 -42.65 42.41 -22.16
N ARG A 7 -43.16 41.24 -22.53
CA ARG A 7 -43.68 40.32 -21.50
C ARG A 7 -42.86 39.05 -21.55
N GLY A 8 -41.69 39.09 -20.91
CA GLY A 8 -41.09 37.89 -20.35
C GLY A 8 -42.09 37.37 -19.32
N ALA A 9 -43.07 36.61 -19.80
CA ALA A 9 -44.02 35.94 -18.95
C ALA A 9 -43.18 35.02 -18.08
N LEU A 10 -43.08 35.41 -16.81
CA LEU A 10 -42.79 34.55 -15.68
C LEU A 10 -43.78 33.38 -15.72
N PHE A 11 -43.56 32.43 -16.63
CA PHE A 11 -44.10 31.10 -16.47
C PHE A 11 -43.37 30.56 -15.25
N GLN A 12 -44.00 30.69 -14.08
CA GLN A 12 -43.80 29.75 -13.00
C GLN A 12 -44.08 28.36 -13.60
N ARG A 13 -43.05 27.75 -14.19
CA ARG A 13 -43.03 26.33 -14.54
C ARG A 13 -43.04 25.63 -13.20
N ALA A 14 -44.23 25.29 -12.73
CA ALA A 14 -44.37 24.37 -11.62
C ALA A 14 -43.69 23.07 -12.06
N TYR A 15 -42.56 22.78 -11.43
CA TYR A 15 -41.84 21.53 -11.63
C TYR A 15 -42.80 20.37 -11.35
N SER A 16 -42.85 19.40 -12.26
CA SER A 16 -43.66 18.21 -12.07
C SER A 16 -43.17 17.43 -10.84
N LEU A 17 -44.07 16.82 -10.07
CA LEU A 17 -43.69 15.93 -8.96
C LEU A 17 -42.74 14.81 -9.41
N ILE A 18 -42.87 14.35 -10.66
CA ILE A 18 -41.98 13.34 -11.26
C ILE A 18 -40.58 13.92 -11.46
N GLU A 19 -40.46 15.20 -11.80
CA GLU A 19 -39.19 15.87 -12.04
C GLU A 19 -38.45 16.15 -10.73
N VAL A 20 -39.17 16.53 -9.67
CA VAL A 20 -38.63 16.64 -8.30
C VAL A 20 -38.23 15.27 -7.75
N LEU A 21 -39.01 14.23 -8.03
CA LEU A 21 -38.68 12.85 -7.66
C LEU A 21 -37.43 12.36 -8.40
N ALA A 22 -37.31 12.65 -9.71
CA ALA A 22 -36.13 12.31 -10.49
C ALA A 22 -34.89 13.06 -9.96
N ALA A 23 -34.99 14.37 -9.73
CA ALA A 23 -33.89 15.18 -9.22
C ALA A 23 -33.43 14.71 -7.82
N SER A 24 -34.37 14.41 -6.92
CA SER A 24 -34.04 13.90 -5.59
C SER A 24 -33.37 12.52 -5.64
N SER A 25 -33.79 11.63 -6.56
CA SER A 25 -33.14 10.33 -6.76
C SER A 25 -31.68 10.46 -7.20
N ILE A 26 -31.38 11.42 -8.09
CA ILE A 26 -30.03 11.68 -8.59
C ILE A 26 -29.14 12.17 -7.45
N ILE A 27 -29.64 13.07 -6.59
CA ILE A 27 -28.88 13.60 -5.46
C ILE A 27 -28.52 12.48 -4.47
N VAL A 28 -29.47 11.58 -4.16
CA VAL A 28 -29.23 10.46 -3.25
C VAL A 28 -28.18 9.50 -3.83
N ILE A 29 -28.27 9.19 -5.12
CA ILE A 29 -27.28 8.36 -5.82
C ILE A 29 -25.90 9.04 -5.79
N ALA A 30 -25.84 10.34 -6.08
CA ALA A 30 -24.59 11.10 -6.06
C ALA A 30 -23.95 11.14 -4.67
N LEU A 31 -24.75 11.32 -3.61
CA LEU A 31 -24.27 11.30 -2.24
C LEU A 31 -23.74 9.91 -1.84
N GLY A 32 -24.46 8.84 -2.20
CA GLY A 32 -24.02 7.47 -1.98
C GLY A 32 -22.70 7.17 -2.69
N ALA A 33 -22.56 7.62 -3.94
CA ALA A 33 -21.33 7.49 -4.69
C ALA A 33 -20.16 8.27 -4.06
N ALA A 34 -20.39 9.50 -3.61
CA ALA A 34 -19.38 10.33 -2.95
C ALA A 34 -18.88 9.70 -1.64
N LEU A 35 -19.79 9.17 -0.81
CA LEU A 35 -19.43 8.47 0.42
C LEU A 35 -18.65 7.18 0.15
N SER A 36 -19.09 6.40 -0.85
CA SER A 36 -18.40 5.18 -1.26
C SER A 36 -16.97 5.48 -1.74
N LEU A 37 -16.80 6.54 -2.53
CA LEU A 37 -15.50 6.97 -3.00
C LEU A 37 -14.61 7.46 -1.85
N GLY A 38 -15.15 8.24 -0.92
CA GLY A 38 -14.41 8.72 0.26
C GLY A 38 -13.85 7.59 1.12
N ILE A 39 -14.65 6.54 1.35
CA ILE A 39 -14.21 5.34 2.08
C ILE A 39 -13.11 4.61 1.29
N ALA A 40 -13.27 4.49 -0.04
CA ALA A 40 -12.28 3.84 -0.89
C ALA A 40 -10.94 4.58 -0.90
N THR A 41 -10.95 5.92 -0.96
CA THR A 41 -9.72 6.73 -0.97
C THR A 41 -8.93 6.63 0.34
N VAL A 42 -9.62 6.65 1.49
CA VAL A 42 -8.95 6.49 2.80
C VAL A 42 -8.33 5.09 2.93
N SER A 43 -9.03 4.06 2.44
CA SER A 43 -8.52 2.69 2.42
C SER A 43 -7.27 2.54 1.53
N GLN A 44 -7.25 3.23 0.39
CA GLN A 44 -6.08 3.25 -0.51
C GLN A 44 -4.89 3.97 0.11
N GLU A 45 -5.11 5.09 0.79
CA GLU A 45 -4.06 5.85 1.47
C GLU A 45 -3.38 5.00 2.56
N GLU A 46 -4.17 4.36 3.42
CA GLU A 46 -3.62 3.51 4.49
C GLU A 46 -2.85 2.31 3.91
N SER A 47 -3.35 1.69 2.85
CA SER A 47 -2.64 0.62 2.15
C SER A 47 -1.30 1.10 1.59
N GLY A 48 -1.28 2.29 0.96
CA GLY A 48 -0.06 2.92 0.45
C GLY A 48 0.94 3.24 1.57
N ASN A 49 0.46 3.78 2.68
CA ASN A 49 1.27 4.12 3.84
C ASN A 49 1.92 2.87 4.48
N ARG A 50 1.20 1.74 4.51
CA ARG A 50 1.75 0.45 4.97
C ARG A 50 2.86 -0.06 4.06
N ILE A 51 2.67 0.04 2.74
CA ILE A 51 3.68 -0.35 1.75
C ILE A 51 4.94 0.51 1.90
N ALA A 52 4.78 1.83 2.05
CA ALA A 52 5.90 2.75 2.25
C ALA A 52 6.69 2.44 3.53
N ARG A 53 6.00 2.13 4.64
CA ARG A 53 6.64 1.66 5.87
C ARG A 53 7.42 0.37 5.67
N GLY A 54 6.83 -0.61 4.98
CA GLY A 54 7.53 -1.84 4.62
C GLY A 54 8.81 -1.58 3.82
N LEU A 55 8.73 -0.78 2.76
CA LEU A 55 9.90 -0.42 1.96
C LEU A 55 10.99 0.26 2.80
N SER A 56 10.61 1.18 3.69
CA SER A 56 11.56 1.82 4.63
C SER A 56 12.26 0.80 5.53
N ILE A 57 11.53 -0.17 6.07
CA ILE A 57 12.10 -1.26 6.86
C ILE A 57 13.05 -2.12 6.03
N GLN A 58 12.67 -2.47 4.80
CA GLN A 58 13.49 -3.25 3.87
C GLN A 58 14.80 -2.52 3.52
N GLU A 59 14.73 -1.22 3.25
CA GLU A 59 15.90 -0.38 2.97
C GLU A 59 16.81 -0.24 4.20
N ASN A 60 16.23 -0.08 5.39
CA ASN A 60 17.01 0.00 6.62
C ASN A 60 17.71 -1.33 6.91
N ALA A 61 17.04 -2.47 6.71
CA ALA A 61 17.66 -3.79 6.79
C ALA A 61 18.82 -3.93 5.77
N ALA A 62 18.64 -3.45 4.55
CA ALA A 62 19.69 -3.41 3.53
C ALA A 62 20.90 -2.57 3.95
N ARG A 63 20.68 -1.40 4.55
CA ARG A 63 21.76 -0.55 5.05
C ARG A 63 22.51 -1.21 6.20
N LEU A 64 21.80 -1.84 7.15
CA LEU A 64 22.43 -2.57 8.25
C LEU A 64 23.27 -3.75 7.74
N PHE A 65 22.79 -4.47 6.72
CA PHE A 65 23.57 -5.53 6.08
C PHE A 65 24.84 -4.98 5.41
N ARG A 66 24.78 -3.82 4.74
CA ARG A 66 25.97 -3.16 4.19
C ARG A 66 26.97 -2.74 5.26
N LEU A 67 26.50 -2.37 6.45
CA LEU A 67 27.34 -1.90 7.54
C LEU A 67 28.12 -3.00 8.26
N GLY A 68 27.79 -4.28 8.08
CA GLY A 68 28.54 -5.37 8.69
C GLY A 68 27.72 -6.35 9.52
N LEU A 69 26.48 -6.01 9.86
CA LEU A 69 25.65 -6.81 10.75
C LEU A 69 25.24 -8.15 10.13
N SER A 70 25.08 -9.17 10.97
CA SER A 70 24.55 -10.45 10.53
C SER A 70 23.03 -10.39 10.33
N PRO A 71 22.45 -11.23 9.46
CA PRO A 71 21.00 -11.32 9.28
C PRO A 71 20.22 -11.46 10.59
N GLU A 72 20.75 -12.24 11.54
CA GLU A 72 20.10 -12.52 12.82
C GLU A 72 20.10 -11.29 13.74
N GLU A 73 21.17 -10.49 13.71
CA GLU A 73 21.25 -9.22 14.44
C GLU A 73 20.28 -8.19 13.85
N ILE A 74 20.20 -8.12 12.52
CA ILE A 74 19.30 -7.20 11.81
C ILE A 74 17.85 -7.49 12.18
N ILE A 75 17.42 -8.76 12.17
CA ILE A 75 16.06 -9.14 12.54
C ILE A 75 15.73 -8.74 13.99
N ARG A 76 16.72 -8.74 14.89
CA ARG A 76 16.54 -8.30 16.29
C ARG A 76 16.49 -6.78 16.46
N LEU A 77 17.14 -6.03 15.56
CA LEU A 77 17.22 -4.57 15.58
C LEU A 77 16.06 -3.88 14.86
N VAL A 78 15.51 -4.53 13.83
CA VAL A 78 14.35 -4.00 13.10
C VAL A 78 13.11 -4.00 14.00
N PRO A 79 12.40 -2.87 14.12
CA PRO A 79 11.21 -2.81 14.97
C PRO A 79 10.09 -3.71 14.42
N SER A 80 9.41 -4.40 15.34
CA SER A 80 8.20 -5.16 15.03
C SER A 80 7.06 -4.19 14.69
N ASP A 81 6.75 -4.03 13.40
CA ASP A 81 5.61 -3.23 12.94
C ASP A 81 4.40 -4.14 12.67
N PRO A 82 3.18 -3.83 13.17
CA PRO A 82 1.98 -4.63 12.93
C PRO A 82 1.57 -4.73 11.45
N CYS A 83 2.13 -3.88 10.58
CA CYS A 83 1.92 -3.92 9.15
C CYS A 83 2.87 -4.90 8.45
N VAL A 84 3.90 -5.40 9.13
CA VAL A 84 4.86 -6.36 8.59
C VAL A 84 4.51 -7.75 9.09
N GLU A 85 4.26 -8.67 8.17
CA GLU A 85 4.00 -10.07 8.52
C GLU A 85 5.28 -10.86 8.74
N GLY A 86 6.31 -10.58 7.94
CA GLY A 86 7.58 -11.27 8.05
C GLY A 86 8.67 -10.58 7.23
N LEU A 87 9.82 -10.42 7.87
CA LEU A 87 11.10 -10.05 7.26
C LEU A 87 11.95 -11.32 7.19
N SER A 88 12.38 -11.69 5.97
CA SER A 88 13.31 -12.80 5.76
C SER A 88 14.56 -12.27 5.07
N ILE A 89 15.72 -12.59 5.64
CA ILE A 89 17.02 -12.24 5.08
C ILE A 89 17.73 -13.55 4.76
N SER A 90 18.11 -13.75 3.49
CA SER A 90 18.81 -14.97 3.06
C SER A 90 20.22 -15.01 3.64
N THR A 91 20.73 -16.23 3.79
CA THR A 91 22.12 -16.45 4.21
C THR A 91 23.09 -15.75 3.24
N PRO A 92 24.12 -15.05 3.75
CA PRO A 92 25.05 -14.33 2.89
C PRO A 92 25.80 -15.28 1.95
N TYR A 93 25.87 -14.94 0.67
CA TYR A 93 26.57 -15.69 -0.37
C TYR A 93 27.60 -14.81 -1.08
N SER A 94 28.68 -15.40 -1.59
CA SER A 94 29.70 -14.66 -2.34
C SER A 94 29.32 -14.57 -3.82
N VAL A 95 29.43 -13.38 -4.39
CA VAL A 95 29.19 -13.10 -5.81
C VAL A 95 30.42 -12.41 -6.39
N MET A 96 30.81 -12.82 -7.59
CA MET A 96 31.85 -12.14 -8.36
C MET A 96 31.27 -10.90 -9.04
N ALA A 97 31.76 -9.72 -8.65
CA ALA A 97 31.50 -8.47 -9.34
C ALA A 97 32.76 -8.08 -10.14
N GLY A 98 32.83 -8.51 -11.40
CA GLY A 98 34.04 -8.39 -12.22
C GLY A 98 35.17 -9.26 -11.66
N SER A 99 36.27 -8.65 -11.22
CA SER A 99 37.43 -9.33 -10.62
C SER A 99 37.41 -9.37 -9.09
N VAL A 100 36.37 -8.85 -8.44
CA VAL A 100 36.28 -8.74 -6.97
C VAL A 100 35.19 -9.66 -6.43
N SER A 101 35.51 -10.42 -5.39
CA SER A 101 34.52 -11.19 -4.62
C SER A 101 33.82 -10.29 -3.61
N VAL A 102 32.49 -10.26 -3.66
CA VAL A 102 31.62 -9.38 -2.86
C VAL A 102 30.58 -10.27 -2.16
N MET A 103 30.29 -10.01 -0.88
CA MET A 103 29.20 -10.71 -0.21
C MET A 103 27.86 -10.10 -0.60
N ALA A 104 26.88 -10.93 -0.91
CA ALA A 104 25.52 -10.54 -1.21
C ALA A 104 24.56 -11.23 -0.24
N SER A 105 23.45 -10.57 0.06
CA SER A 105 22.30 -11.19 0.73
C SER A 105 21.03 -10.63 0.13
N ASP A 106 20.00 -11.45 0.16
CA ASP A 106 18.69 -11.11 -0.36
C ASP A 106 17.74 -10.79 0.79
N ILE A 107 16.99 -9.70 0.64
CA ILE A 107 16.05 -9.22 1.66
C ILE A 107 14.64 -9.25 1.09
N ASP A 108 13.81 -10.12 1.68
CA ASP A 108 12.41 -10.32 1.35
C ASP A 108 11.53 -9.81 2.51
N LEU A 109 10.49 -9.04 2.18
CA LEU A 109 9.58 -8.48 3.18
C LEU A 109 8.13 -8.63 2.71
N THR A 110 7.27 -9.13 3.59
CA THR A 110 5.84 -9.24 3.34
C THR A 110 5.08 -8.24 4.21
N VAL A 111 4.26 -7.42 3.55
CA VAL A 111 3.44 -6.37 4.19
C VAL A 111 1.97 -6.76 4.16
N ILE A 112 1.27 -6.52 5.25
CA ILE A 112 -0.18 -6.65 5.36
C ILE A 112 -0.81 -5.35 4.87
N THR A 113 -1.37 -5.37 3.65
CA THR A 113 -2.02 -4.21 3.02
C THR A 113 -3.48 -4.06 3.41
N ASN A 114 -4.16 -5.15 3.78
CA ASN A 114 -5.54 -5.11 4.24
C ASN A 114 -5.72 -5.94 5.52
N PRO A 115 -5.76 -5.31 6.71
CA PRO A 115 -5.85 -6.03 7.98
C PRO A 115 -7.21 -6.72 8.18
N SER A 116 -8.28 -6.19 7.59
CA SER A 116 -9.64 -6.75 7.75
C SER A 116 -9.84 -8.10 7.07
N LYS A 117 -8.97 -8.42 6.10
CA LYS A 117 -8.94 -9.71 5.39
C LYS A 117 -7.94 -10.71 5.95
N VAL A 118 -7.10 -10.29 6.92
CA VAL A 118 -6.19 -11.21 7.62
C VAL A 118 -6.99 -11.98 8.65
N ARG A 119 -7.34 -13.23 8.35
CA ARG A 119 -7.89 -14.14 9.35
C ARG A 119 -6.82 -14.39 10.39
N TRP A 120 -7.04 -13.93 11.62
CA TRP A 120 -6.24 -14.33 12.77
C TRP A 120 -6.25 -15.86 12.84
N ARG A 121 -5.06 -16.47 12.81
CA ARG A 121 -4.87 -17.92 12.68
C ARG A 121 -5.48 -18.66 13.87
N SER A 122 -6.76 -18.98 13.81
CA SER A 122 -7.46 -19.91 14.70
C SER A 122 -7.73 -21.20 13.95
N GLY A 123 -6.78 -22.15 14.00
CA GLY A 123 -6.93 -23.61 13.89
C GLY A 123 -7.79 -24.27 12.78
N ALA A 124 -8.43 -23.54 11.88
CA ALA A 124 -9.36 -24.08 10.89
C ALA A 124 -8.89 -23.67 9.48
N SER A 125 -8.10 -24.56 8.90
CA SER A 125 -7.75 -24.58 7.49
C SER A 125 -9.02 -24.55 6.66
N ASN A 126 -9.19 -23.52 5.83
CA ASN A 126 -9.87 -23.59 4.53
C ASN A 126 -9.78 -22.24 3.78
N SER A 127 -9.26 -22.32 2.55
CA SER A 127 -9.32 -21.40 1.40
C SER A 127 -8.21 -20.34 1.21
N ASN A 128 -7.24 -20.71 0.36
CA ASN A 128 -5.97 -20.02 0.07
C ASN A 128 -6.06 -18.85 -0.93
N LYS A 129 -7.26 -18.28 -1.19
CA LYS A 129 -7.46 -17.30 -2.28
C LYS A 129 -7.80 -15.88 -1.82
N LEU A 130 -8.29 -15.73 -0.59
CA LEU A 130 -8.60 -14.41 0.01
C LEU A 130 -7.42 -13.82 0.77
N GLU A 131 -6.55 -14.67 1.32
CA GLU A 131 -5.35 -14.25 2.06
C GLU A 131 -4.31 -13.56 1.16
N ASP A 132 -4.25 -13.94 -0.11
CA ASP A 132 -3.31 -13.41 -1.10
C ASP A 132 -3.61 -11.94 -1.49
N GLN A 133 -4.87 -11.49 -1.32
CA GLN A 133 -5.23 -10.09 -1.54
C GLN A 133 -4.91 -9.16 -0.37
N ALA A 134 -4.71 -9.73 0.83
CA ALA A 134 -4.46 -8.97 2.05
C ALA A 134 -2.95 -8.73 2.29
N ARG A 135 -2.12 -9.51 1.62
CA ARG A 135 -0.68 -9.56 1.77
C ARG A 135 -0.04 -9.08 0.48
N ARG A 136 1.07 -8.37 0.60
CA ARG A 136 1.88 -7.98 -0.55
C ARG A 136 3.33 -8.29 -0.23
N ALA A 137 3.89 -9.21 -0.99
CA ALA A 137 5.33 -9.40 -1.03
C ALA A 137 5.94 -8.17 -1.73
N LEU A 138 6.89 -7.51 -1.06
CA LEU A 138 7.64 -6.43 -1.66
C LEU A 138 8.68 -7.00 -2.64
N PRO A 139 9.13 -6.18 -3.62
CA PRO A 139 10.20 -6.60 -4.51
C PRO A 139 11.44 -6.99 -3.71
N LYS A 140 12.00 -8.16 -4.04
CA LYS A 140 13.24 -8.64 -3.47
C LYS A 140 14.37 -7.66 -3.73
N ILE A 141 15.13 -7.32 -2.69
CA ILE A 141 16.32 -6.46 -2.82
C ILE A 141 17.55 -7.31 -2.54
N THR A 142 18.44 -7.40 -3.54
CA THR A 142 19.77 -8.00 -3.38
C THR A 142 20.76 -6.91 -2.97
N VAL A 143 21.43 -7.13 -1.84
CA VAL A 143 22.31 -6.14 -1.22
C VAL A 143 23.73 -6.66 -1.20
N TYR A 144 24.63 -5.88 -1.78
CA TYR A 144 26.06 -6.20 -1.82
C TYR A 144 26.81 -5.48 -0.68
N ARG A 145 27.66 -6.24 0.03
CA ARG A 145 28.62 -5.76 1.02
C ARG A 145 30.02 -5.75 0.39
N PRO A 146 30.65 -4.57 0.23
CA PRO A 146 32.02 -4.48 -0.23
C PRO A 146 32.97 -5.14 0.79
N HIS A 147 33.98 -5.85 0.29
CA HIS A 147 35.07 -6.34 1.13
C HIS A 147 35.83 -5.12 1.67
N THR A 148 35.68 -4.80 2.95
CA THR A 148 36.64 -3.94 3.63
C THR A 148 37.90 -4.78 3.81
N ARG A 149 38.98 -4.40 3.12
CA ARG A 149 40.31 -4.92 3.40
C ARG A 149 40.60 -4.59 4.85
N ALA A 150 40.42 -5.56 5.77
CA ALA A 150 40.85 -5.41 7.14
C ALA A 150 42.33 -5.03 7.10
N GLY A 151 42.64 -3.85 7.64
CA GLY A 151 44.00 -3.33 7.70
C GLY A 151 44.90 -4.34 8.42
N HIS A 152 46.09 -4.51 7.86
CA HIS A 152 47.22 -5.11 8.56
C HIS A 152 47.58 -4.32 9.82
#